data_AF-E1I9L9-F1
#
_entry.id   AF-E1I9L9-F1
#
_cell.length_a   1.000
_cell.length_b   1.000
_cell.length_c   1.000
_cell.angle_alpha   90.00
_cell.angle_beta   90.00
_cell.angle_gamma   90.00
#
_symmetry.space_group_name_H-M   'P 1'
#
loop_
_entity.id
_entity.type
_entity.pdbx_description
1 polymer ?
#
loop_
_entity_poly.entity_id
_entity_poly.type
_entity_poly.pdbx_seq_one_letter_code
_entity_poly.pdbx_strand_id
1 'polypeptide(L)'
;MKDAFDALVEEETGYAALDDRIIKTADKRAQLLAVLKHPDIPLHNNAMELAARRRVRKRDVSFGPQSRDGARAWDTFQTLAATIAKLGVGFLPYLRDRIVTPETTPTLAERVAQRAGVAVPSAA
;
A
#
# COMPACT_ATOMS: atom_id res chain seq x y z
N MET A 1 26.24 3.01 10.98
CA MET A 1 24.96 3.54 10.44
C MET A 1 23.85 3.45 11.48
N LYS A 2 23.68 2.31 12.18
CA LYS A 2 22.75 2.23 13.33
C LYS A 2 23.15 3.21 14.44
N ASP A 3 24.39 3.13 14.90
CA ASP A 3 24.89 3.99 15.98
C ASP A 3 24.83 5.48 15.62
N ALA A 4 25.05 5.82 14.35
CA ALA A 4 24.90 7.19 13.87
C ALA A 4 23.43 7.66 13.85
N PHE A 5 22.49 6.76 13.56
CA PHE A 5 21.07 7.04 13.66
C PHE A 5 20.64 7.14 15.13
N ASP A 6 21.16 6.28 16.01
CA ASP A 6 20.95 6.35 17.47
C ASP A 6 21.35 7.71 18.02
N ALA A 7 22.59 8.14 17.73
CA ALA A 7 23.08 9.44 18.14
C ALA A 7 22.20 10.60 17.63
N LEU A 8 21.70 10.51 16.38
CA LEU A 8 20.85 11.55 15.80
C LEU A 8 19.47 11.63 16.46
N VAL A 9 18.90 10.49 16.90
CA VAL A 9 17.55 10.50 17.50
C VAL A 9 17.53 10.67 19.02
N GLU A 10 18.69 10.61 19.66
CA GLU A 10 18.89 10.91 21.09
C GLU A 10 19.21 12.39 21.35
N GLU A 11 19.43 13.18 20.28
CA GLU A 11 19.72 14.61 20.39
C GLU A 11 18.47 15.42 20.80
N GLU A 12 18.61 16.23 21.84
CA GLU A 12 17.64 17.27 22.19
C GLU A 12 18.14 18.63 21.69
N THR A 13 17.39 19.24 20.79
CA THR A 13 17.80 20.48 20.11
C THR A 13 17.36 21.74 20.85
N GLY A 14 16.39 21.60 21.78
CA GLY A 14 15.74 22.71 22.45
C GLY A 14 14.70 23.43 21.58
N TYR A 15 14.49 22.97 20.34
CA TYR A 15 13.43 23.44 19.46
C TYR A 15 12.31 22.41 19.38
N ALA A 16 11.24 22.66 20.14
CA ALA A 16 10.14 21.70 20.34
C ALA A 16 9.60 21.09 19.03
N ALA A 17 9.46 21.88 17.96
CA ALA A 17 8.95 21.36 16.69
C ALA A 17 9.92 20.37 16.00
N LEU A 18 11.22 20.53 16.18
CA LEU A 18 12.25 19.60 15.69
C LEU A 18 12.37 18.37 16.60
N ASP A 19 12.36 18.57 17.92
CA ASP A 19 12.38 17.48 18.90
C ASP A 19 11.18 16.53 18.68
N ASP A 20 9.99 17.09 18.41
CA ASP A 20 8.80 16.33 18.00
C ASP A 20 9.01 15.48 16.75
N ARG A 21 9.82 15.95 15.78
CA ARG A 21 10.13 15.19 14.56
C ARG A 21 11.17 14.12 14.83
N ILE A 22 12.15 14.39 15.70
CA ILE A 22 13.16 13.44 16.12
C ILE A 22 12.48 12.25 16.81
N ILE A 23 11.59 12.48 17.77
CA ILE A 23 10.82 11.43 18.45
C ILE A 23 10.03 10.57 17.45
N LYS A 24 9.31 11.19 16.52
CA LYS A 24 8.56 10.47 15.47
C LYS A 24 9.45 9.64 14.53
N THR A 25 10.70 10.06 14.37
CA THR A 25 11.71 9.35 13.57
C THR A 25 12.26 8.17 14.36
N ALA A 26 12.51 8.36 15.66
CA ALA A 26 12.89 7.30 16.60
C ALA A 26 11.82 6.20 16.66
N ASP A 27 10.54 6.56 16.74
CA ASP A 27 9.40 5.62 16.75
C ASP A 27 9.36 4.74 15.49
N LYS A 28 9.93 5.22 14.38
CA LYS A 28 9.97 4.54 13.08
C LYS A 28 11.31 3.88 12.76
N ARG A 29 12.20 3.79 13.74
CA ARG A 29 13.55 3.21 13.63
C ARG A 29 13.55 1.87 12.90
N ALA A 30 12.66 0.95 13.28
CA ALA A 30 12.62 -0.39 12.71
C ALA A 30 12.33 -0.36 11.19
N GLN A 31 11.39 0.48 10.76
CA GLN A 31 11.06 0.62 9.33
C GLN A 31 12.14 1.40 8.57
N LEU A 32 12.66 2.49 9.13
CA LEU A 32 13.66 3.34 8.47
C LEU A 32 15.00 2.61 8.27
N LEU A 33 15.36 1.72 9.19
CA LEU A 33 16.60 0.94 9.11
C LEU A 33 16.40 -0.45 8.49
N ALA A 34 15.21 -0.78 7.99
CA ALA A 34 14.93 -2.07 7.36
C ALA A 34 15.83 -2.36 6.15
N VAL A 35 16.21 -1.31 5.42
CA VAL A 35 17.13 -1.36 4.26
C VAL A 35 18.50 -1.98 4.60
N LEU A 36 18.94 -1.89 5.86
CA LEU A 36 20.20 -2.51 6.30
C LEU A 36 20.15 -4.05 6.23
N LYS A 37 18.95 -4.64 6.32
CA LYS A 37 18.72 -6.07 6.18
C LYS A 37 18.25 -6.46 4.78
N HIS A 38 17.53 -5.53 4.13
CA HIS A 38 16.89 -5.74 2.83
C HIS A 38 17.29 -4.60 1.88
N PRO A 39 18.48 -4.66 1.27
CA PRO A 39 19.02 -3.56 0.46
C PRO A 39 18.22 -3.29 -0.82
N ASP A 40 17.34 -4.22 -1.20
CA ASP A 40 16.37 -4.10 -2.29
C ASP A 40 15.19 -3.16 -1.97
N ILE A 41 14.95 -2.86 -0.69
CA ILE A 41 13.90 -1.91 -0.29
C ILE A 41 14.31 -0.49 -0.71
N PRO A 42 13.48 0.23 -1.47
CA PRO A 42 13.76 1.61 -1.83
C PRO A 42 13.83 2.53 -0.60
N LEU A 43 14.81 3.45 -0.57
CA LEU A 43 14.93 4.49 0.45
C LEU A 43 13.87 5.60 0.35
N HIS A 44 13.02 5.54 -0.68
CA HIS A 44 11.95 6.49 -0.93
C HIS A 44 10.59 5.79 -0.94
N ASN A 45 9.54 6.53 -0.64
CA ASN A 45 8.15 6.06 -0.65
C ASN A 45 7.43 6.29 -2.01
N ASN A 46 8.15 6.66 -3.08
CA ASN A 46 7.58 7.08 -4.38
C ASN A 46 6.44 6.19 -4.89
N ALA A 47 6.60 4.87 -4.84
CA ALA A 47 5.57 3.93 -5.29
C ALA A 47 4.27 4.04 -4.46
N MET A 48 4.39 4.24 -3.15
CA MET A 48 3.26 4.46 -2.25
C MET A 48 2.60 5.81 -2.51
N GLU A 49 3.37 6.87 -2.70
CA GLU A 49 2.82 8.19 -3.04
C GLU A 49 2.08 8.19 -4.37
N LEU A 50 2.66 7.59 -5.40
CA LEU A 50 2.02 7.44 -6.71
C LEU A 50 0.70 6.65 -6.63
N ALA A 51 0.66 5.60 -5.80
CA ALA A 51 -0.58 4.86 -5.54
C ALA A 51 -1.64 5.73 -4.84
N ALA A 52 -1.23 6.49 -3.81
CA ALA A 52 -2.14 7.39 -3.08
C ALA A 52 -2.69 8.52 -3.95
N ARG A 53 -1.91 9.04 -4.91
CA ARG A 53 -2.34 10.10 -5.83
C ARG A 53 -3.61 9.74 -6.61
N ARG A 54 -3.80 8.48 -6.99
CA ARG A 54 -5.03 8.04 -7.70
C ARG A 54 -6.27 8.27 -6.83
N ARG A 55 -6.20 7.90 -5.55
CA ARG A 55 -7.30 8.10 -4.59
C ARG A 55 -7.59 9.59 -4.35
N VAL A 56 -6.54 10.40 -4.22
CA VAL A 56 -6.66 11.85 -4.02
C VAL A 56 -7.31 12.52 -5.23
N ARG A 57 -6.85 12.20 -6.45
CA ARG A 57 -7.45 12.72 -7.69
C ARG A 57 -8.90 12.29 -7.86
N LYS A 58 -9.24 11.05 -7.53
CA LYS A 58 -10.63 10.59 -7.57
C LYS A 58 -11.50 11.37 -6.58
N ARG A 59 -11.02 11.58 -5.36
CA ARG A 59 -11.73 12.39 -4.34
C ARG A 59 -11.96 13.81 -4.85
N ASP A 60 -10.93 14.44 -5.40
CA ASP A 60 -10.98 15.79 -5.94
C ASP A 60 -12.05 15.94 -7.04
N VAL A 61 -11.99 15.07 -8.06
CA VAL A 61 -12.90 15.13 -9.22
C VAL A 61 -14.36 14.79 -8.87
N SER A 62 -14.60 13.99 -7.83
CA SER A 62 -15.97 13.54 -7.48
C SER A 62 -16.44 13.96 -6.09
N PHE A 63 -15.80 14.97 -5.50
CA PHE A 63 -16.14 15.55 -4.19
C PHE A 63 -16.25 14.52 -3.05
N GLY A 64 -15.56 13.39 -3.19
CA GLY A 64 -15.63 12.28 -2.24
C GLY A 64 -16.99 11.55 -2.19
N PRO A 65 -17.04 10.42 -1.49
CA PRO A 65 -18.29 9.69 -1.27
C PRO A 65 -19.24 10.48 -0.35
N GLN A 66 -20.53 10.51 -0.69
CA GLN A 66 -21.58 11.22 0.07
C GLN A 66 -22.35 10.32 1.06
N SER A 67 -22.01 9.03 1.11
CA SER A 67 -22.61 8.05 2.00
C SER A 67 -21.58 7.00 2.41
N ARG A 68 -21.88 6.26 3.49
CA ARG A 68 -21.05 5.14 3.94
C ARG A 68 -20.93 4.04 2.89
N ASP A 69 -22.05 3.73 2.22
CA ASP A 69 -22.06 2.74 1.14
C ASP A 69 -21.27 3.21 -0.07
N GLY A 70 -21.35 4.50 -0.41
CA GLY A 70 -20.52 5.11 -1.45
C GLY A 70 -19.03 5.03 -1.12
N ALA A 71 -18.66 5.27 0.15
CA ALA A 71 -17.28 5.14 0.61
C ALA A 71 -16.79 3.69 0.50
N ARG A 72 -17.61 2.73 0.95
CA ARG A 72 -17.31 1.29 0.85
C ARG A 72 -17.14 0.84 -0.60
N ALA A 73 -18.03 1.27 -1.49
CA ALA A 73 -17.93 0.97 -2.92
C ALA A 73 -16.64 1.53 -3.51
N TRP A 74 -16.31 2.80 -3.22
CA TRP A 74 -15.07 3.42 -3.67
C TRP A 74 -13.83 2.67 -3.22
N ASP A 75 -13.72 2.36 -1.93
CA ASP A 75 -12.54 1.69 -1.39
C ASP A 75 -12.39 0.27 -1.96
N THR A 76 -13.52 -0.42 -2.19
CA THR A 76 -13.54 -1.73 -2.87
C THR A 76 -13.01 -1.62 -4.29
N PHE A 77 -13.59 -0.75 -5.13
CA PHE A 77 -13.19 -0.64 -6.54
C PHE A 77 -11.77 -0.08 -6.71
N GLN A 78 -11.32 0.84 -5.85
CA GLN A 78 -9.94 1.32 -5.87
C GLN A 78 -8.95 0.21 -5.50
N THR A 79 -9.28 -0.62 -4.52
CA THR A 79 -8.45 -1.78 -4.12
C THR A 79 -8.38 -2.81 -5.26
N LEU A 80 -9.52 -3.12 -5.89
CA LEU A 80 -9.57 -4.00 -7.06
C LEU A 80 -8.69 -3.46 -8.19
N ALA A 81 -8.88 -2.18 -8.56
CA ALA A 81 -8.12 -1.56 -9.65
C ALA A 81 -6.61 -1.55 -9.38
N ALA A 82 -6.19 -1.21 -8.16
CA ALA A 82 -4.78 -1.21 -7.78
C ALA A 82 -4.17 -2.62 -7.82
N THR A 83 -4.89 -3.63 -7.33
CA THR A 83 -4.40 -5.02 -7.29
C THR A 83 -4.32 -5.63 -8.69
N ILE A 84 -5.34 -5.41 -9.51
CA ILE A 84 -5.37 -5.83 -10.92
C ILE A 84 -4.20 -5.22 -11.69
N ALA A 85 -3.93 -3.92 -11.51
CA ALA A 85 -2.79 -3.25 -12.14
C ALA A 85 -1.44 -3.85 -11.72
N LYS A 86 -1.27 -4.19 -10.42
CA LYS A 86 -0.05 -4.86 -9.92
C LYS A 86 0.14 -6.27 -10.48
N LEU A 87 -0.96 -6.98 -10.75
CA LEU A 87 -0.94 -8.32 -11.34
C LEU A 87 -0.76 -8.31 -12.87
N GLY A 88 -0.90 -7.14 -13.52
CA GLY A 88 -0.77 -7.01 -14.97
C GLY A 88 -1.94 -7.59 -15.75
N VAL A 89 -3.13 -7.69 -15.15
CA VAL A 89 -4.34 -8.17 -15.84
C VAL A 89 -5.26 -7.01 -16.22
N GLY A 90 -6.14 -7.20 -17.21
CA GLY A 90 -7.10 -6.18 -17.62
C GLY A 90 -8.26 -6.06 -16.63
N PHE A 91 -8.62 -4.83 -16.22
CA PHE A 91 -9.69 -4.60 -15.23
C PHE A 91 -11.07 -5.08 -15.71
N LEU A 92 -11.52 -4.63 -16.89
CA LEU A 92 -12.82 -5.01 -17.43
C LEU A 92 -12.90 -6.50 -17.77
N PRO A 93 -11.91 -7.12 -18.44
CA PRO A 93 -11.89 -8.57 -18.64
C PRO A 93 -11.97 -9.35 -17.33
N TYR A 94 -11.15 -9.00 -16.34
CA TYR A 94 -11.18 -9.66 -15.02
C TYR A 94 -12.55 -9.56 -14.36
N LEU A 95 -13.15 -8.36 -14.35
CA LEU A 95 -14.46 -8.16 -13.72
C LEU A 95 -15.56 -8.94 -14.45
N ARG A 96 -15.56 -8.94 -15.79
CA ARG A 96 -16.49 -9.71 -16.61
C ARG A 96 -16.36 -11.20 -16.29
N ASP A 97 -15.15 -11.74 -16.35
CA ASP A 97 -14.92 -13.18 -16.16
C ASP A 97 -15.29 -13.61 -14.72
N ARG A 98 -15.04 -12.74 -13.72
CA ARG A 98 -15.49 -12.98 -12.35
C ARG A 98 -17.01 -12.99 -12.17
N ILE A 99 -17.77 -12.34 -13.06
CA ILE A 99 -19.24 -12.33 -13.03
C ILE A 99 -19.81 -13.50 -13.84
N VAL A 100 -19.22 -13.81 -14.99
CA VAL A 100 -19.76 -14.79 -15.95
C VAL A 100 -19.30 -16.22 -15.66
N THR A 101 -18.04 -16.40 -15.25
CA THR A 101 -17.41 -17.72 -15.04
C THR A 101 -16.58 -17.75 -13.75
N PRO A 102 -17.19 -17.52 -12.57
CA PRO A 102 -16.46 -17.42 -11.32
C PRO A 102 -15.70 -18.70 -10.95
N GLU A 103 -16.27 -19.87 -11.23
CA GLU A 103 -15.66 -21.19 -10.97
C GLU A 103 -14.35 -21.45 -11.72
N THR A 104 -14.14 -20.83 -12.89
CA THR A 104 -12.90 -20.97 -13.66
C THR A 104 -12.02 -19.74 -13.62
N THR A 105 -12.42 -18.67 -12.93
CA THR A 105 -11.67 -17.40 -12.89
C THR A 105 -11.00 -17.21 -11.54
N PRO A 106 -9.66 -17.35 -11.45
CA PRO A 106 -8.94 -17.15 -10.20
C PRO A 106 -9.18 -15.74 -9.64
N THR A 107 -9.49 -15.69 -8.35
CA THR A 107 -9.59 -14.48 -7.54
C THR A 107 -8.26 -13.71 -7.55
N LEU A 108 -8.31 -12.41 -7.21
CA LEU A 108 -7.09 -11.64 -7.02
C LEU A 108 -6.22 -12.21 -5.89
N ALA A 109 -6.81 -12.80 -4.85
CA ALA A 109 -6.07 -13.44 -3.76
C ALA A 109 -5.26 -14.64 -4.26
N GLU A 110 -5.89 -15.54 -5.03
CA GLU A 110 -5.22 -16.68 -5.67
C GLU A 110 -4.11 -16.23 -6.60
N ARG A 111 -4.35 -15.20 -7.42
CA ARG A 111 -3.33 -14.65 -8.33
C ARG A 111 -2.15 -14.02 -7.58
N VAL A 112 -2.40 -13.32 -6.48
CA VAL A 112 -1.34 -12.73 -5.64
C VAL A 112 -0.45 -13.82 -5.06
N ALA A 113 -1.05 -14.87 -4.52
CA ALA A 113 -0.31 -15.96 -3.92
C ALA A 113 0.42 -16.82 -4.95
N GLN A 114 -0.20 -17.08 -6.12
CA GLN A 114 0.48 -17.72 -7.25
C GLN A 114 1.75 -16.95 -7.64
N ARG A 115 1.65 -15.62 -7.72
CA ARG A 115 2.81 -14.75 -8.01
C ARG A 115 3.86 -14.75 -6.88
N ALA A 116 3.42 -14.92 -5.64
CA ALA A 116 4.28 -15.02 -4.47
C ALA A 116 4.88 -16.43 -4.26
N GLY A 117 4.47 -17.43 -5.04
CA GLY A 117 4.88 -18.82 -4.82
C GLY A 117 4.31 -19.44 -3.55
N VAL A 118 3.18 -18.92 -3.04
CA VAL A 118 2.52 -19.39 -1.81
C VAL A 118 1.28 -20.18 -2.19
N ALA A 119 1.07 -21.33 -1.54
CA ALA A 119 -0.15 -22.11 -1.71
C ALA A 119 -1.35 -21.37 -1.10
N VAL A 120 -2.43 -21.21 -1.87
CA VAL A 120 -3.70 -20.71 -1.35
C VAL A 120 -4.60 -21.89 -1.04
N PRO A 121 -5.21 -21.96 0.15
CA PRO A 121 -6.30 -22.90 0.36
C PRO A 121 -7.43 -22.54 -0.61
N SER A 122 -7.87 -23.52 -1.41
CA SER A 122 -9.01 -23.37 -2.32
C SER A 122 -10.18 -22.74 -1.57
N ALA A 123 -10.71 -21.63 -2.07
CA ALA A 123 -11.96 -21.10 -1.57
C ALA A 123 -13.06 -22.10 -1.94
N ALA A 124 -13.69 -22.69 -0.91
CA ALA A 124 -14.93 -23.46 -1.05
C ALA A 124 -16.11 -22.52 -1.31
#